data_AF-A0A1W9ZH06-F1
#
_entry.id   AF-A0A1W9ZH06-F1
#
_cell.length_a   1.000
_cell.length_b   1.000
_cell.length_c   1.000
_cell.angle_alpha   90.00
_cell.angle_beta   90.00
_cell.angle_gamma   90.00
#
_symmetry.space_group_name_H-M   'P 1'
#
loop_
_entity.id
_entity.type
_entity.pdbx_description
1 polymer ?
#
loop_
_entity_poly.entity_id
_entity_poly.type
_entity_poly.pdbx_seq_one_letter_code
_entity_poly.pdbx_strand_id
1 'polypeptide(L)'
;MYTDAALEQAVAEFAELNRFEQIGETRSHLLAHLSAAVKALQKAASSLEQLRSNTIYDAEFVDGRDGRDVATFLDDSIRNTRAAYAVVHTVIDQETP
;
A
#
# COMPACT_ATOMS: atom_id res chain seq x y z
N MET A 1 10.64 10.65 47.93
CA MET A 1 11.20 9.35 47.52
C MET A 1 10.11 8.67 46.73
N TYR A 2 10.23 8.58 45.40
CA TYR A 2 9.29 7.82 44.59
C TYR A 2 9.38 6.35 45.01
N THR A 3 8.25 5.68 45.20
CA THR A 3 8.21 4.25 45.47
C THR A 3 8.60 3.50 44.21
N ASP A 4 9.20 2.32 44.38
CA ASP A 4 9.56 1.40 43.29
C ASP A 4 8.39 1.16 42.33
N ALA A 5 7.19 0.99 42.89
CA ALA A 5 5.93 0.84 42.14
C ALA A 5 5.56 2.07 41.27
N ALA A 6 5.84 3.29 41.74
CA ALA A 6 5.56 4.50 40.94
C ALA A 6 6.53 4.66 39.77
N LEU A 7 7.78 4.18 39.93
CA LEU A 7 8.75 4.13 38.85
C LEU A 7 8.39 3.05 37.84
N GLU A 8 8.00 1.85 38.28
CA GLU A 8 7.53 0.77 37.43
C GLU A 8 6.30 1.19 36.60
N GLN A 9 5.35 1.87 37.22
CA GLN A 9 4.17 2.39 36.53
C GLN A 9 4.55 3.40 35.45
N ALA A 10 5.43 4.37 35.76
CA ALA A 10 5.87 5.35 34.78
C ALA A 10 6.59 4.68 33.58
N VAL A 11 7.43 3.67 33.83
CA VAL A 11 8.11 2.91 32.77
C VAL A 11 7.09 2.18 31.88
N ALA A 12 6.05 1.59 32.47
CA ALA A 12 4.99 0.92 31.72
C ALA A 12 4.22 1.92 30.84
N GLU A 13 3.88 3.10 31.37
CA GLU A 13 3.20 4.17 30.62
C GLU A 13 4.06 4.67 29.45
N PHE A 14 5.37 4.87 29.65
CA PHE A 14 6.28 5.23 28.56
C PHE A 14 6.38 4.15 27.47
N ALA A 15 6.43 2.87 27.88
CA ALA A 15 6.47 1.76 26.93
C ALA A 15 5.17 1.67 26.10
N GLU A 16 4.02 1.98 26.71
CA GLU A 16 2.74 2.03 26.03
C GLU A 16 2.64 3.20 25.04
N LEU A 17 3.09 4.39 25.43
CA LEU A 17 3.16 5.56 24.54
C LEU A 17 4.06 5.30 23.33
N ASN A 18 5.25 4.74 23.54
CA ASN A 18 6.16 4.36 22.46
C ASN A 18 5.51 3.34 21.52
N ARG A 19 4.74 2.39 22.05
CA ARG A 19 4.00 1.42 21.22
C ARG A 19 2.94 2.11 20.36
N PHE A 20 2.20 3.08 20.91
CA PHE A 20 1.21 3.84 20.13
C PHE A 20 1.87 4.66 19.02
N GLU A 21 3.02 5.28 19.27
CA GLU A 21 3.79 5.99 18.25
C GLU A 21 4.23 5.06 17.12
N GLN A 22 4.81 3.91 17.46
CA GLN A 22 5.22 2.88 16.48
C GLN A 22 4.04 2.37 15.64
N ILE A 23 2.85 2.21 16.25
CA ILE A 23 1.63 1.82 15.54
C ILE A 23 1.24 2.91 14.53
N GLY A 24 1.22 4.17 14.94
CA GLY A 24 0.89 5.30 14.07
C GLY A 24 1.86 5.45 12.88
N GLU A 25 3.16 5.32 13.14
CA GLU A 25 4.19 5.33 12.10
C GLU A 25 4.00 4.16 11.12
N THR A 26 3.82 2.95 11.65
CA THR A 26 3.65 1.75 10.83
C THR A 26 2.39 1.81 9.95
N ARG A 27 1.29 2.38 10.47
CA ARG A 27 0.05 2.66 9.72
C ARG A 27 0.30 3.62 8.57
N SER A 28 1.02 4.70 8.83
CA SER A 28 1.40 5.70 7.81
C SER A 28 2.25 5.06 6.70
N HIS A 29 3.21 4.21 7.07
CA HIS A 29 4.01 3.45 6.12
C HIS A 29 3.16 2.49 5.28
N LEU A 30 2.22 1.77 5.88
CA LEU A 30 1.34 0.86 5.15
C LEU A 30 0.52 1.60 4.07
N LEU A 31 -0.08 2.75 4.40
CA LEU A 31 -0.78 3.59 3.43
C LEU A 31 0.13 4.06 2.30
N ALA A 32 1.33 4.53 2.65
CA ALA A 32 2.31 5.01 1.68
C ALA A 32 2.72 3.88 0.71
N HIS A 33 2.97 2.67 1.21
CA HIS A 33 3.32 1.52 0.40
C HIS A 33 2.18 1.09 -0.54
N LEU A 34 0.94 1.07 -0.06
CA LEU A 34 -0.22 0.76 -0.91
C LEU A 34 -0.44 1.82 -2.00
N SER A 35 -0.28 3.10 -1.67
CA SER A 35 -0.33 4.20 -2.65
C SER A 35 0.78 4.07 -3.70
N ALA A 36 2.00 3.75 -3.29
CA ALA A 36 3.13 3.51 -4.18
C ALA A 36 2.87 2.30 -5.11
N ALA A 37 2.31 1.21 -4.58
CA ALA A 37 1.95 0.03 -5.35
C ALA A 37 0.92 0.34 -6.45
N VAL A 38 -0.14 1.09 -6.13
CA VAL A 38 -1.13 1.53 -7.15
C VAL A 38 -0.46 2.32 -8.27
N LYS A 39 0.42 3.27 -7.93
CA LYS A 39 1.14 4.09 -8.92
C LYS A 39 2.06 3.24 -9.81
N ALA A 40 2.76 2.27 -9.22
CA ALA A 40 3.63 1.37 -9.96
C ALA A 40 2.84 0.50 -10.96
N LEU A 41 1.70 -0.05 -10.53
CA LEU A 41 0.81 -0.83 -11.39
C LEU A 41 0.22 0.00 -12.54
N GLN A 42 -0.19 1.25 -12.25
CA GLN A 42 -0.67 2.17 -13.30
C GLN A 42 0.41 2.47 -14.34
N LYS A 43 1.66 2.69 -13.90
CA LYS A 43 2.79 2.88 -14.83
C LYS A 43 3.04 1.64 -15.67
N ALA A 44 2.99 0.46 -15.07
CA ALA A 44 3.14 -0.80 -15.80
C ALA A 44 2.04 -0.97 -16.87
N ALA A 45 0.78 -0.65 -16.53
CA ALA A 45 -0.33 -0.68 -17.48
C ALA A 45 -0.11 0.31 -18.65
N SER A 46 0.34 1.53 -18.37
CA SER A 46 0.66 2.51 -19.42
C SER A 46 1.82 2.06 -20.31
N SER A 47 2.86 1.43 -19.75
CA SER A 47 3.96 0.88 -20.55
C SER A 47 3.47 -0.28 -21.44
N LEU A 48 2.61 -1.15 -20.93
CA LEU A 48 2.00 -2.21 -21.74
C LEU A 48 1.12 -1.64 -22.85
N GLU A 49 0.35 -0.58 -22.58
CA GLU A 49 -0.44 0.11 -23.60
C GLU A 49 0.45 0.72 -24.70
N GLN A 50 1.59 1.29 -24.34
CA GLN A 50 2.58 1.77 -25.30
C GLN A 50 3.12 0.65 -26.19
N LEU A 51 3.50 -0.49 -25.61
CA LEU A 51 3.93 -1.67 -26.37
C LEU A 51 2.84 -2.16 -27.33
N ARG A 52 1.58 -2.06 -26.91
CA ARG A 52 0.41 -2.48 -27.70
C ARG A 52 -0.11 -1.42 -28.67
N SER A 53 0.50 -0.24 -28.70
CA SER A 53 0.10 0.84 -29.60
C SER A 53 0.61 0.62 -31.01
N ASN A 54 -0.05 1.23 -32.00
CA ASN A 54 0.41 1.20 -33.40
C ASN A 54 1.73 1.97 -33.63
N THR A 55 2.25 2.67 -32.61
CA THR A 55 3.53 3.39 -32.71
C THR A 55 4.72 2.49 -32.45
N ILE A 56 4.68 1.70 -31.36
CA ILE A 56 5.76 0.76 -31.02
C ILE A 56 5.47 -0.62 -31.61
N TYR A 57 4.22 -1.08 -31.50
CA TYR A 57 3.71 -2.35 -32.01
C TYR A 57 4.63 -3.55 -31.69
N ASP A 58 4.55 -4.05 -30.46
CA ASP A 58 5.18 -5.30 -30.09
C ASP A 58 4.21 -6.48 -30.34
N ALA A 59 4.50 -7.28 -31.37
CA ALA A 59 3.61 -8.37 -31.80
C ALA A 59 3.37 -9.42 -30.70
N GLU A 60 4.33 -9.65 -29.79
CA GLU A 60 4.16 -10.61 -28.68
C GLU A 60 3.11 -10.12 -27.68
N PHE A 61 3.08 -8.80 -27.43
CA PHE A 61 2.09 -8.18 -26.54
C PHE A 61 0.77 -7.80 -27.22
N VAL A 62 0.77 -7.57 -28.54
CA VAL A 62 -0.43 -7.22 -29.32
C VAL A 62 -1.22 -8.46 -29.71
N ASP A 63 -0.56 -9.40 -30.39
CA ASP A 63 -1.18 -10.55 -31.04
C ASP A 63 -1.09 -11.82 -30.18
N GLY A 64 -0.16 -11.83 -29.22
CA GLY A 64 0.01 -12.91 -28.26
C GLY A 64 -1.08 -12.93 -27.18
N ARG A 65 -1.42 -14.14 -26.73
CA ARG A 65 -2.31 -14.37 -25.58
C ARG A 65 -1.77 -13.71 -24.31
N ASP A 66 -0.46 -13.79 -24.11
CA ASP A 66 0.21 -13.35 -22.90
C ASP A 66 0.04 -11.85 -22.67
N GLY A 67 0.07 -11.01 -23.72
CA GLY A 67 -0.17 -9.57 -23.57
C GLY A 67 -1.58 -9.21 -23.09
N ARG A 68 -2.59 -10.00 -23.46
CA ARG A 68 -3.96 -9.86 -22.95
C ARG A 68 -4.08 -10.32 -21.50
N ASP A 69 -3.41 -11.41 -21.17
CA ASP A 69 -3.42 -11.97 -19.82
C ASP A 69 -2.70 -11.02 -18.84
N VAL A 70 -1.57 -10.42 -19.23
CA VAL A 70 -0.86 -9.39 -18.45
C VAL A 70 -1.72 -8.13 -18.28
N ALA A 71 -2.42 -7.67 -19.33
CA ALA A 71 -3.30 -6.51 -19.22
C ALA A 71 -4.43 -6.74 -18.19
N THR A 72 -5.07 -7.92 -18.27
CA THR A 72 -6.12 -8.32 -17.33
C THR A 72 -5.58 -8.37 -15.90
N PHE A 73 -4.41 -8.99 -15.72
CA PHE A 73 -3.76 -9.07 -14.42
C PHE A 73 -3.45 -7.69 -13.83
N LEU A 74 -2.97 -6.74 -14.64
CA LEU A 74 -2.68 -5.37 -14.20
C LEU A 74 -3.95 -4.64 -13.78
N ASP A 75 -5.02 -4.72 -14.56
CA ASP A 75 -6.30 -4.09 -14.22
C ASP A 75 -6.88 -4.63 -12.90
N ASP A 76 -6.87 -5.95 -12.73
CA ASP A 76 -7.30 -6.60 -11.49
C ASP A 76 -6.41 -6.21 -10.30
N SER A 77 -5.10 -6.17 -10.50
CA SER A 77 -4.14 -5.77 -9.47
C SER A 77 -4.36 -4.32 -9.05
N ILE A 78 -4.61 -3.39 -9.99
CA ILE A 78 -4.93 -1.99 -9.69
C ILE A 78 -6.20 -1.92 -8.85
N ARG A 79 -7.26 -2.62 -9.28
CA ARG A 79 -8.54 -2.64 -8.57
C ARG A 79 -8.40 -3.18 -7.15
N ASN A 80 -7.76 -4.33 -6.98
CA ASN A 80 -7.58 -4.97 -5.68
C ASN A 80 -6.69 -4.14 -4.75
N THR A 81 -5.62 -3.54 -5.28
CA THR A 81 -4.72 -2.69 -4.48
C THR A 81 -5.43 -1.40 -4.03
N ARG A 82 -6.27 -0.79 -4.89
CA ARG A 82 -7.10 0.37 -4.50
C ARG A 82 -8.13 0.00 -3.43
N ALA A 83 -8.73 -1.20 -3.51
CA ALA A 83 -9.63 -1.69 -2.47
C ALA A 83 -8.90 -1.86 -1.14
N ALA A 84 -7.72 -2.48 -1.15
CA ALA A 84 -6.88 -2.61 0.05
C ALA A 84 -6.50 -1.25 0.65
N TYR A 85 -6.08 -0.30 -0.20
CA TYR A 85 -5.81 1.08 0.23
C TYR A 85 -7.01 1.73 0.92
N ALA A 86 -8.21 1.62 0.32
CA ALA A 86 -9.42 2.22 0.88
C ALA A 86 -9.82 1.62 2.23
N VAL A 87 -9.68 0.30 2.40
CA VAL A 87 -9.92 -0.39 3.66
C VAL A 87 -8.93 0.09 4.73
N VAL A 88 -7.63 0.11 4.41
CA VAL A 88 -6.59 0.58 5.35
C VAL A 88 -6.79 2.04 5.72
N HIS A 89 -7.11 2.90 4.75
CA HIS A 89 -7.40 4.31 5.00
C HIS A 89 -8.58 4.48 5.96
N THR A 90 -9.65 3.69 5.75
CA THR A 90 -10.83 3.72 6.62
C THR A 90 -10.51 3.26 8.04
N VAL A 91 -9.73 2.18 8.20
CA VAL A 91 -9.30 1.68 9.51
C VAL A 91 -8.48 2.75 10.25
N ILE A 92 -7.52 3.37 9.56
CA ILE A 92 -6.68 4.42 10.15
C ILE A 92 -7.50 5.66 10.53
N ASP A 93 -8.41 6.11 9.66
CA ASP A 93 -9.29 7.26 9.95
C ASP A 93 -10.20 6.99 11.17
N GLN A 94 -10.75 5.77 11.29
CA GLN A 94 -11.62 5.38 12.40
C GLN A 94 -10.88 5.23 13.74
N GLU A 95 -9.57 4.97 13.70
CA GLU A 95 -8.73 4.87 14.89
C GLU A 95 -8.13 6.21 15.33
N THR A 96 -8.46 7.31 14.63
CA THR A 96 -8.19 8.68 15.07
C THR A 96 -9.34 9.14 15.99
N PRO A 97 -9.11 9.35 17.31
CA PRO A 97 -10.07 10.01 18.20
C PRO A 97 -10.20 11.50 17.89
#